data_AF-A0A5N5F329-F1
#
_entry.id   AF-A0A5N5F329-F1
#
_cell.length_a   1.000
_cell.length_b   1.000
_cell.length_c   1.000
_cell.angle_alpha   90.00
_cell.angle_beta   90.00
_cell.angle_gamma   90.00
#
_symmetry.space_group_name_H-M   'P 1'
#
loop_
_entity.id
_entity.type
_entity.pdbx_description
1 polymer ?
#
loop_
_entity_poly.entity_id
_entity_poly.type
_entity_poly.pdbx_seq_one_letter_code
_entity_poly.pdbx_strand_id
1 'polypeptide(L)'
;MRERQTHRDRLRAQEFEAFVAGAGGRLLHTATLLTAEPATPAGANVRAGRLLCAALARTYAEWDGLRGEDPYDRTRQELAVRFAREAWRHRRPLGGVLDRLAPLERLVLVLRLYEEVGEDQTAALLGLSADRVRAVCDRSIAVMRSAGRGTAGPGRGGPAAGSGCGGPAAGSPFASGAAP
;
A
#
# COMPACT_ATOMS: atom_id res chain seq x y z
N MET A 1 -35.36 35.37 -0.41
CA MET A 1 -35.14 33.94 -0.10
C MET A 1 -34.06 33.31 -0.99
N ARG A 2 -34.17 33.36 -2.33
CA ARG A 2 -33.17 32.77 -3.27
C ARG A 2 -31.74 33.30 -3.12
N GLU A 3 -31.55 34.59 -2.87
CA GLU A 3 -30.21 35.19 -2.70
C GLU A 3 -29.46 34.72 -1.44
N ARG A 4 -30.20 34.39 -0.36
CA ARG A 4 -29.59 33.85 0.87
C ARG A 4 -29.13 32.40 0.66
N GLN A 5 -29.86 31.62 -0.14
CA GLN A 5 -29.47 30.26 -0.49
C GLN A 5 -28.22 30.24 -1.37
N THR A 6 -28.17 31.08 -2.41
CA THR A 6 -27.01 31.16 -3.31
C THR A 6 -25.74 31.66 -2.61
N HIS A 7 -25.86 32.56 -1.64
CA HIS A 7 -24.73 32.99 -0.82
C HIS A 7 -24.22 31.86 0.10
N ARG A 8 -25.12 31.11 0.74
CA ARG A 8 -24.76 29.94 1.56
C ARG A 8 -24.09 28.85 0.74
N ASP A 9 -24.61 28.55 -0.44
CA ASP A 9 -24.05 27.53 -1.33
C ASP A 9 -22.62 27.92 -1.79
N ARG A 10 -22.36 29.21 -2.04
CA ARG A 10 -21.03 29.72 -2.39
C ARG A 10 -20.03 29.62 -1.24
N LEU A 11 -20.44 30.02 -0.03
CA LEU A 11 -19.59 29.87 1.15
C LEU A 11 -19.24 28.40 1.39
N ARG A 12 -20.23 27.51 1.30
CA ARG A 12 -20.03 26.07 1.42
C ARG A 12 -19.01 25.54 0.41
N ALA A 13 -19.12 25.97 -0.84
CA ALA A 13 -18.18 25.60 -1.89
C ALA A 13 -16.76 26.11 -1.59
N GLN A 14 -16.62 27.35 -1.14
CA GLN A 14 -15.31 27.94 -0.78
C GLN A 14 -14.65 27.23 0.41
N GLU A 15 -15.41 26.91 1.45
CA GLU A 15 -14.92 26.15 2.61
C GLU A 15 -14.45 24.75 2.19
N PHE A 16 -15.22 24.08 1.34
CA PHE A 16 -14.86 22.77 0.80
C PHE A 16 -13.62 22.84 -0.10
N GLU A 17 -13.52 23.86 -0.97
CA GLU A 17 -12.35 24.09 -1.81
C GLU A 17 -11.10 24.33 -0.98
N ALA A 18 -11.20 25.15 0.09
CA ALA A 18 -10.09 25.38 1.01
C ALA A 18 -9.65 24.08 1.71
N PHE A 19 -10.62 23.26 2.15
CA PHE A 19 -10.34 21.94 2.69
C PHE A 19 -9.62 21.03 1.69
N VAL A 20 -10.13 20.93 0.45
CA VAL A 20 -9.53 20.09 -0.59
C VAL A 20 -8.13 20.60 -0.96
N ALA A 21 -7.92 21.90 -1.02
CA ALA A 21 -6.61 22.50 -1.27
C ALA A 21 -5.59 22.13 -0.17
N GLY A 22 -6.02 22.08 1.10
CA GLY A 22 -5.16 21.72 2.23
C GLY A 22 -4.95 20.22 2.42
N ALA A 23 -5.98 19.40 2.21
CA ALA A 23 -5.98 17.97 2.54
C ALA A 23 -5.87 17.03 1.33
N GLY A 24 -6.17 17.51 0.12
CA GLY A 24 -6.33 16.68 -1.08
C GLY A 24 -5.09 15.87 -1.42
N GLY A 25 -3.88 16.44 -1.23
CA GLY A 25 -2.63 15.72 -1.46
C GLY A 25 -2.43 14.52 -0.52
N ARG A 26 -2.69 14.70 0.79
CA ARG A 26 -2.60 13.63 1.79
C ARG A 26 -3.66 12.55 1.56
N LEU A 27 -4.89 12.96 1.25
CA LEU A 27 -5.98 12.05 0.94
C LEU A 27 -5.72 11.25 -0.35
N LEU A 28 -5.11 11.88 -1.38
CA LEU A 28 -4.71 11.19 -2.60
C LEU A 28 -3.58 10.18 -2.33
N HIS A 29 -2.62 10.54 -1.48
CA HIS A 29 -1.57 9.62 -1.08
C HIS A 29 -2.15 8.40 -0.34
N THR A 30 -3.07 8.64 0.59
CA THR A 30 -3.82 7.58 1.29
C THR A 30 -4.52 6.65 0.29
N ALA A 31 -5.28 7.22 -0.65
CA ALA A 31 -5.97 6.44 -1.68
C ALA A 31 -4.98 5.64 -2.56
N THR A 32 -3.80 6.20 -2.86
CA THR A 32 -2.74 5.55 -3.64
C THR A 32 -2.18 4.33 -2.91
N LEU A 33 -1.93 4.45 -1.60
CA LEU A 33 -1.49 3.33 -0.78
C LEU A 33 -2.57 2.24 -0.70
N LEU A 34 -3.84 2.62 -0.54
CA LEU A 34 -4.97 1.67 -0.50
C LEU A 34 -5.12 0.90 -1.82
N THR A 35 -5.09 1.61 -2.97
CA THR A 35 -5.20 0.96 -4.28
C THR A 35 -3.93 0.23 -4.71
N ALA A 36 -2.81 0.43 -4.01
CA ALA A 36 -1.49 -0.07 -4.35
C ALA A 36 -1.05 0.31 -5.78
N GLU A 37 -1.42 1.51 -6.21
CA GLU A 37 -0.93 2.08 -7.46
C GLU A 37 0.42 2.78 -7.25
N PRO A 38 1.26 2.89 -8.29
CA PRO A 38 2.48 3.66 -8.21
C PRO A 38 2.16 5.15 -8.07
N ALA A 39 2.90 5.83 -7.19
CA ALA A 39 2.79 7.29 -7.02
C ALA A 39 3.55 8.07 -8.12
N THR A 40 4.44 7.40 -8.84
CA THR A 40 5.27 7.98 -9.90
C THR A 40 5.21 7.13 -11.18
N PRO A 41 5.14 7.75 -12.37
CA PRO A 41 5.03 9.20 -12.60
C PRO A 41 3.67 9.77 -12.19
N ALA A 42 3.57 11.10 -12.10
CA ALA A 42 2.32 11.78 -11.73
C ALA A 42 1.18 11.36 -12.67
N GLY A 43 0.02 11.02 -12.10
CA GLY A 43 -1.15 10.56 -12.84
C GLY A 43 -1.24 9.05 -13.07
N ALA A 44 -0.25 8.26 -12.62
CA ALA A 44 -0.29 6.80 -12.75
C ALA A 44 -1.37 6.13 -11.86
N ASN A 45 -1.84 6.83 -10.81
CA ASN A 45 -2.77 6.37 -9.80
C ASN A 45 -4.24 6.74 -10.10
N VAL A 46 -4.71 6.32 -11.27
CA VAL A 46 -6.05 6.65 -11.79
C VAL A 46 -7.16 6.11 -10.87
N ARG A 47 -7.02 4.91 -10.30
CA ARG A 47 -8.05 4.34 -9.41
C ARG A 47 -8.08 5.07 -8.07
N ALA A 48 -6.93 5.47 -7.54
CA ALA A 48 -6.82 6.27 -6.33
C ALA A 48 -7.51 7.63 -6.51
N GLY A 49 -7.26 8.30 -7.64
CA GLY A 49 -7.94 9.55 -7.98
C GLY A 49 -9.45 9.38 -8.04
N ARG A 50 -9.95 8.32 -8.71
CA ARG A 50 -11.39 8.04 -8.77
C ARG A 50 -12.00 7.75 -7.40
N LEU A 51 -11.31 6.96 -6.58
CA LEU A 51 -11.73 6.65 -5.21
C LEU A 51 -11.83 7.93 -4.37
N LEU A 52 -10.82 8.80 -4.45
CA LEU A 52 -10.79 10.08 -3.77
C LEU A 52 -11.89 11.03 -4.24
N CYS A 53 -12.03 11.25 -5.55
CA CYS A 53 -13.08 12.10 -6.10
C CYS A 53 -14.46 11.65 -5.62
N ALA A 54 -14.69 10.34 -5.59
CA ALA A 54 -15.95 9.79 -5.15
C ALA A 54 -16.16 10.04 -3.63
N ALA A 55 -15.14 9.81 -2.79
CA ALA A 55 -15.23 10.07 -1.35
C ALA A 55 -15.48 11.56 -1.06
N LEU A 56 -14.72 12.45 -1.70
CA LEU A 56 -14.89 13.90 -1.61
C LEU A 56 -16.30 14.35 -2.04
N ALA A 57 -16.86 13.77 -3.10
CA ALA A 57 -18.23 14.07 -3.53
C ALA A 57 -19.26 13.71 -2.46
N ARG A 58 -19.04 12.65 -1.69
CA ARG A 58 -19.92 12.28 -0.58
C ARG A 58 -19.73 13.15 0.65
N THR A 59 -18.49 13.47 1.01
CA THR A 59 -18.20 14.47 2.06
C THR A 59 -18.88 15.80 1.73
N TYR A 60 -18.77 16.26 0.48
CA TYR A 60 -19.43 17.50 0.03
C TYR A 60 -20.96 17.43 0.11
N ALA A 61 -21.56 16.29 -0.22
CA ALA A 61 -23.00 16.09 -0.11
C ALA A 61 -23.50 16.13 1.35
N GLU A 62 -22.65 15.79 2.32
CA GLU A 62 -22.95 15.80 3.75
C GLU A 62 -22.42 17.06 4.47
N TRP A 63 -21.80 17.99 3.74
CA TRP A 63 -21.06 19.14 4.29
C TRP A 63 -21.87 20.01 5.26
N ASP A 64 -23.15 20.25 4.97
CA ASP A 64 -24.00 21.06 5.85
C ASP A 64 -24.28 20.40 7.22
N GLY A 65 -24.17 19.07 7.30
CA GLY A 65 -24.40 18.26 8.50
C GLY A 65 -23.15 18.02 9.36
N LEU A 66 -21.95 18.31 8.84
CA LEU A 66 -20.66 18.02 9.46
C LEU A 66 -20.32 18.92 10.68
N ARG A 67 -21.29 19.62 11.28
CA ARG A 67 -21.04 20.63 12.33
C ARG A 67 -20.46 20.00 13.61
N GLY A 68 -19.13 19.99 13.70
CA GLY A 68 -18.35 19.50 14.84
C GLY A 68 -17.48 18.28 14.52
N GLU A 69 -17.65 17.65 13.36
CA GLU A 69 -16.78 16.57 12.89
C GLU A 69 -15.65 17.13 12.03
N ASP A 70 -14.46 16.54 12.14
CA ASP A 70 -13.33 16.90 11.27
C ASP A 70 -13.61 16.40 9.82
N PRO A 71 -13.69 17.29 8.81
CA PRO A 71 -13.89 16.90 7.41
C PRO A 71 -12.83 15.94 6.88
N TYR A 72 -11.60 16.02 7.41
CA TYR A 72 -10.53 15.10 7.06
C TYR A 72 -10.86 13.68 7.52
N ASP A 73 -11.22 13.52 8.80
CA ASP A 73 -11.59 12.23 9.37
C ASP A 73 -12.80 11.61 8.66
N ARG A 74 -13.83 12.41 8.37
CA ARG A 74 -15.00 11.95 7.60
C ARG A 74 -14.58 11.43 6.22
N THR A 75 -13.77 12.19 5.50
CA THR A 75 -13.32 11.82 4.15
C THR A 75 -12.44 10.57 4.19
N ARG A 76 -11.58 10.43 5.21
CA ARG A 76 -10.77 9.21 5.43
C ARG A 76 -11.65 7.99 5.71
N GLN A 77 -12.68 8.12 6.55
CA GLN A 77 -13.63 7.03 6.79
C GLN A 77 -14.37 6.64 5.51
N GLU A 78 -14.81 7.61 4.71
CA GLU A 78 -15.49 7.35 3.44
C GLU A 78 -14.56 6.65 2.44
N LEU A 79 -13.28 7.04 2.36
CA LEU A 79 -12.25 6.35 1.59
C LEU A 79 -12.12 4.88 2.00
N ALA A 80 -11.99 4.62 3.31
CA ALA A 80 -11.83 3.28 3.87
C ALA A 80 -13.04 2.38 3.58
N VAL A 81 -14.26 2.89 3.82
CA VAL A 81 -15.52 2.16 3.59
C VAL A 81 -15.69 1.80 2.12
N ARG A 82 -15.40 2.75 1.21
CA ARG A 82 -15.48 2.50 -0.24
C ARG A 82 -14.45 1.50 -0.68
N PHE A 83 -13.21 1.68 -0.26
CA PHE A 83 -12.15 0.74 -0.60
C PHE A 83 -12.48 -0.69 -0.13
N ALA A 84 -13.02 -0.85 1.08
CA ALA A 84 -13.46 -2.14 1.59
C ALA A 84 -14.57 -2.78 0.73
N ARG A 85 -15.55 -1.99 0.28
CA ARG A 85 -16.61 -2.46 -0.64
C ARG A 85 -16.08 -2.83 -2.03
N GLU A 86 -15.05 -2.15 -2.49
CA GLU A 86 -14.45 -2.35 -3.81
C GLU A 86 -13.23 -3.28 -3.79
N ALA A 87 -12.88 -3.83 -2.62
CA ALA A 87 -11.64 -4.56 -2.38
C ALA A 87 -11.40 -5.73 -3.35
N TRP A 88 -12.45 -6.38 -3.86
CA TRP A 88 -12.33 -7.44 -4.87
C TRP A 88 -11.76 -6.92 -6.20
N ARG A 89 -12.00 -5.65 -6.58
CA ARG A 89 -11.46 -5.02 -7.79
C ARG A 89 -9.97 -4.66 -7.67
N HIS A 90 -9.47 -4.61 -6.44
CA HIS A 90 -8.10 -4.22 -6.11
C HIS A 90 -7.20 -5.40 -5.76
N ARG A 91 -7.61 -6.63 -6.12
CA ARG A 91 -6.81 -7.86 -5.96
C ARG A 91 -5.71 -8.04 -7.00
N ARG A 92 -5.75 -7.30 -8.11
CA ARG A 92 -4.73 -7.40 -9.15
C ARG A 92 -3.51 -6.57 -8.77
N PRO A 93 -2.30 -7.08 -9.03
CA PRO A 93 -1.09 -6.32 -8.83
C PRO A 93 -1.08 -5.07 -9.71
N LEU A 94 -0.83 -3.91 -9.12
CA LEU A 94 -0.80 -2.60 -9.75
C LEU A 94 0.58 -1.95 -9.68
N GLY A 95 1.56 -2.59 -9.03
CA GLY A 95 2.96 -2.16 -9.02
C GLY A 95 3.31 -1.08 -7.99
N GLY A 96 2.42 -0.72 -7.08
CA GLY A 96 2.71 0.15 -5.95
C GLY A 96 3.46 -0.54 -4.81
N VAL A 97 3.87 0.23 -3.79
CA VAL A 97 4.67 -0.27 -2.66
C VAL A 97 3.94 -1.35 -1.86
N LEU A 98 2.62 -1.24 -1.73
CA LEU A 98 1.80 -2.16 -0.93
C LEU A 98 1.18 -3.30 -1.77
N ASP A 99 1.62 -3.50 -3.01
CA ASP A 99 0.99 -4.41 -3.96
C ASP A 99 0.96 -5.88 -3.53
N ARG A 100 1.89 -6.27 -2.66
CA ARG A 100 2.03 -7.64 -2.13
C ARG A 100 1.06 -7.96 -1.00
N LEU A 101 0.44 -6.93 -0.40
CA LEU A 101 -0.50 -7.09 0.70
C LEU A 101 -1.90 -7.36 0.17
N ALA A 102 -2.65 -8.21 0.88
CA ALA A 102 -4.07 -8.37 0.63
C ALA A 102 -4.81 -7.04 0.85
N PRO A 103 -5.97 -6.79 0.21
CA PRO A 103 -6.69 -5.53 0.38
C PRO A 103 -6.98 -5.16 1.85
N LEU A 104 -7.35 -6.14 2.69
CA LEU A 104 -7.58 -5.89 4.11
C LEU A 104 -6.28 -5.55 4.87
N GLU A 105 -5.19 -6.24 4.56
CA GLU A 105 -3.86 -5.97 5.13
C GLU A 105 -3.38 -4.55 4.79
N ARG A 106 -3.60 -4.10 3.55
CA ARG A 106 -3.36 -2.72 3.12
C ARG A 106 -4.20 -1.73 3.90
N LEU A 107 -5.50 -1.97 3.98
CA LEU A 107 -6.44 -1.08 4.65
C LEU A 107 -6.06 -0.88 6.12
N VAL A 108 -5.80 -1.97 6.84
CA VAL A 108 -5.38 -1.91 8.24
C VAL A 108 -4.03 -1.22 8.38
N LEU A 109 -3.04 -1.54 7.54
CA LEU A 109 -1.71 -0.92 7.63
C LEU A 109 -1.78 0.59 7.35
N VAL A 110 -2.50 1.01 6.31
CA VAL A 110 -2.64 2.45 5.97
C VAL A 110 -3.35 3.20 7.10
N LEU A 111 -4.44 2.67 7.64
CA LEU A 111 -5.15 3.32 8.74
C LEU A 111 -4.29 3.41 10.01
N ARG A 112 -3.57 2.34 10.37
CA ARG A 112 -2.82 2.27 11.63
C ARG A 112 -1.47 2.99 11.57
N LEU A 113 -0.73 2.88 10.46
CA LEU A 113 0.66 3.38 10.37
C LEU A 113 0.77 4.70 9.62
N TYR A 114 -0.05 4.96 8.60
CA TYR A 114 0.05 6.19 7.81
C TYR A 114 -0.91 7.27 8.33
N GLU A 115 -2.14 6.88 8.68
CA GLU A 115 -3.15 7.79 9.22
C GLU A 115 -3.16 7.84 10.76
N GLU A 116 -2.35 7.02 11.42
CA GLU A 116 -2.21 6.93 12.88
C GLU A 116 -3.54 6.75 13.64
N VAL A 117 -4.55 6.18 12.98
CA VAL A 117 -5.87 5.93 13.57
C VAL A 117 -5.73 4.84 14.63
N GLY A 118 -6.34 5.04 15.81
CA GLY A 118 -6.33 4.05 16.90
C GLY A 118 -6.86 2.68 16.49
N GLU A 119 -6.47 1.64 17.24
CA GLU A 119 -6.89 0.25 16.98
C GLU A 119 -8.40 0.09 17.12
N ASP A 120 -8.98 0.63 18.20
CA ASP A 120 -10.42 0.55 18.47
C ASP A 120 -11.25 1.31 17.42
N GLN A 121 -10.77 2.47 16.97
CA GLN A 121 -11.42 3.23 15.91
C GLN A 121 -11.37 2.50 14.56
N THR A 122 -10.22 1.88 14.26
CA THR A 122 -10.07 1.05 13.06
C THR A 122 -10.97 -0.18 13.13
N ALA A 123 -11.05 -0.82 14.30
CA ALA A 123 -11.92 -1.98 14.55
C ALA A 123 -13.39 -1.62 14.34
N ALA A 124 -13.85 -0.50 14.92
CA ALA A 124 -15.20 0.02 14.74
C ALA A 124 -15.52 0.33 13.27
N LEU A 125 -14.58 0.99 12.56
CA LEU A 125 -14.75 1.33 11.15
C LEU A 125 -14.87 0.11 10.24
N LEU A 126 -14.11 -0.95 10.54
CA LEU A 126 -14.07 -2.17 9.73
C LEU A 126 -15.07 -3.25 10.17
N GLY A 127 -15.75 -3.06 11.31
CA GLY A 127 -16.63 -4.07 11.91
C GLY A 127 -15.86 -5.32 12.38
N LEU A 128 -14.63 -5.14 12.86
CA LEU A 128 -13.75 -6.19 13.36
C LEU A 128 -13.49 -6.02 14.87
N SER A 129 -12.90 -7.03 15.52
CA SER A 129 -12.36 -6.87 16.88
C SER A 129 -10.99 -6.18 16.85
N ALA A 130 -10.63 -5.48 17.93
CA ALA A 130 -9.31 -4.87 18.11
C ALA A 130 -8.18 -5.90 17.93
N ASP A 131 -8.29 -7.06 18.57
CA ASP A 131 -7.32 -8.17 18.43
C ASP A 131 -7.13 -8.60 16.97
N ARG A 132 -8.21 -8.64 16.19
CA ARG A 132 -8.13 -8.99 14.77
C ARG A 132 -7.44 -7.90 13.97
N VAL A 133 -7.68 -6.62 14.26
CA VAL A 133 -6.97 -5.50 13.64
C VAL A 133 -5.47 -5.58 13.95
N ARG A 134 -5.10 -5.84 15.21
CA ARG A 134 -3.70 -6.03 15.62
C ARG A 134 -3.03 -7.18 14.89
N ALA A 135 -3.67 -8.36 14.88
CA ALA A 135 -3.12 -9.54 14.20
C ALA A 135 -2.94 -9.31 12.68
N VAL A 136 -3.86 -8.58 12.04
CA VAL A 136 -3.71 -8.19 10.62
C VAL A 136 -2.55 -7.21 10.47
N CYS A 137 -2.43 -6.21 11.34
CA CYS A 137 -1.33 -5.24 11.29
C CYS A 137 0.05 -5.91 11.41
N ASP A 138 0.22 -6.81 12.38
CA ASP A 138 1.46 -7.55 12.59
C ASP A 138 1.81 -8.42 11.37
N ARG A 139 0.80 -9.08 10.79
CA ARG A 139 0.95 -9.86 9.56
C ARG A 139 1.38 -8.99 8.38
N SER A 140 0.71 -7.85 8.17
CA SER A 140 1.06 -6.89 7.12
C SER A 140 2.51 -6.43 7.24
N ILE A 141 2.95 -6.08 8.46
CA ILE A 141 4.33 -5.67 8.74
C ILE A 141 5.31 -6.82 8.45
N ALA A 142 4.98 -8.05 8.86
CA ALA A 142 5.82 -9.21 8.59
C ALA A 142 6.00 -9.46 7.08
N VAL A 143 4.93 -9.33 6.28
CA VAL A 143 4.97 -9.42 4.82
C VAL A 143 5.83 -8.31 4.21
N MET A 144 5.71 -7.07 4.69
CA MET A 144 6.52 -5.95 4.21
C MET A 144 8.01 -6.13 4.55
N ARG A 145 8.33 -6.72 5.72
CA ARG A 145 9.72 -6.95 6.14
C ARG A 145 10.36 -8.15 5.44
N SER A 146 9.62 -9.21 5.13
CA SER A 146 10.16 -10.36 4.38
C SER A 146 10.48 -9.98 2.93
N ALA A 147 9.63 -9.13 2.34
CA ALA A 147 9.82 -8.51 1.04
C ALA A 147 11.16 -7.75 0.90
N GLY A 148 11.55 -6.98 1.91
CA GLY A 148 12.83 -6.24 1.92
C GLY A 148 14.07 -7.11 2.16
N ARG A 149 13.90 -8.32 2.70
CA ARG A 149 14.99 -9.29 2.89
C ARG A 149 15.25 -10.13 1.64
N GLY A 150 14.25 -10.35 0.79
CA GLY A 150 14.39 -11.06 -0.49
C GLY A 150 15.19 -10.29 -1.55
N THR A 151 15.36 -8.97 -1.38
CA THR A 151 16.22 -8.13 -2.25
C THR A 151 17.65 -7.99 -1.73
N ALA A 152 17.93 -8.41 -0.49
CA ALA A 152 19.29 -8.62 0.00
C ALA A 152 19.73 -10.02 -0.45
N GLY A 153 20.13 -10.13 -1.73
CA GLY A 153 20.63 -11.39 -2.29
C GLY A 153 21.79 -11.95 -1.46
N PRO A 154 21.91 -13.29 -1.36
CA PRO A 154 23.03 -13.92 -0.68
C PRO A 154 24.33 -13.48 -1.34
N GLY A 155 25.29 -13.07 -0.52
CA GLY A 155 26.64 -12.76 -0.97
C GLY A 155 27.15 -13.87 -1.89
N ARG A 156 27.72 -13.46 -3.02
CA ARG A 156 28.56 -14.31 -3.85
C ARG A 156 29.68 -14.87 -2.97
N GLY A 157 29.47 -16.06 -2.43
CA GLY A 157 30.57 -16.95 -2.04
C GLY A 157 31.22 -17.40 -3.33
N GLY A 158 32.23 -16.65 -3.79
CA GLY A 158 33.13 -17.15 -4.82
C GLY A 158 33.82 -18.42 -4.31
N PRO A 159 34.09 -19.42 -5.17
CA PRO A 159 34.90 -20.55 -4.76
C PRO A 159 36.31 -20.06 -4.50
N ALA A 160 36.71 -20.03 -3.23
CA ALA A 160 38.09 -19.83 -2.83
C ALA A 160 38.89 -21.08 -3.25
N ALA A 161 39.66 -20.91 -4.31
CA ALA A 161 40.76 -21.80 -4.65
C ALA A 161 41.81 -21.78 -3.52
N GLY A 162 42.23 -22.98 -3.11
CA GLY A 162 43.47 -23.26 -2.38
C GLY A 162 43.79 -24.73 -2.62
N SER A 163 44.78 -25.05 -3.46
CA SER A 163 46.15 -25.37 -3.04
C SER A 163 46.16 -26.52 -2.04
N GLY A 164 46.70 -27.71 -2.29
CA GLY A 164 47.66 -28.24 -3.25
C GLY A 164 48.31 -29.47 -2.58
N CYS A 165 49.00 -30.33 -3.35
CA CYS A 165 50.18 -31.15 -2.99
C CYS A 165 50.13 -32.55 -3.63
N GLY A 166 51.21 -32.88 -4.36
CA GLY A 166 51.63 -34.26 -4.62
C GLY A 166 51.87 -34.61 -6.09
N GLY A 167 53.03 -34.26 -6.64
CA GLY A 167 53.69 -35.12 -7.67
C GLY A 167 54.73 -36.01 -6.99
N PRO A 168 55.61 -36.74 -7.71
CA PRO A 168 55.60 -37.09 -9.15
C PRO A 168 55.94 -38.60 -9.40
N ALA A 169 56.39 -38.91 -10.63
CA ALA A 169 57.03 -40.15 -11.13
C ALA A 169 56.08 -41.30 -11.54
N ALA A 170 56.38 -42.15 -12.51
CA ALA A 170 57.30 -42.21 -13.65
C ALA A 170 56.86 -43.45 -14.45
N GLY A 171 57.09 -43.47 -15.77
CA GLY A 171 57.08 -44.72 -16.55
C GLY A 171 56.24 -44.67 -17.84
N SER A 172 56.89 -44.31 -18.94
CA SER A 172 56.48 -44.66 -20.31
C SER A 172 56.79 -46.16 -20.61
N PRO A 173 56.74 -46.63 -21.88
CA PRO A 173 55.61 -47.28 -22.57
C PRO A 173 55.94 -48.73 -23.00
N PHE A 174 55.07 -49.35 -23.83
CA PHE A 174 55.21 -50.58 -24.66
C PHE A 174 54.41 -51.85 -24.26
N ALA A 175 53.54 -52.28 -25.19
CA ALA A 175 53.34 -53.63 -25.76
C ALA A 175 51.94 -53.65 -26.41
N SER A 176 51.78 -53.52 -27.74
CA SER A 176 51.96 -54.54 -28.79
C SER A 176 51.40 -55.91 -28.40
N GLY A 177 50.26 -56.28 -28.97
CA GLY A 177 49.62 -57.59 -28.83
C GLY A 177 48.53 -57.77 -29.89
N ALA A 178 48.86 -58.54 -30.93
CA ALA A 178 48.01 -58.96 -32.03
C ALA A 178 47.23 -60.25 -31.70
N ALA A 179 46.06 -60.43 -32.29
CA ALA A 179 45.43 -61.69 -32.75
C ALA A 179 43.93 -61.46 -33.04
N PRO A 180 43.24 -62.37 -33.78
CA PRO A 180 43.72 -63.56 -34.50
C PRO A 180 43.79 -63.39 -36.03
#